data_AF-A0A150HPV6-F1
#
_entry.id   AF-A0A150HPV6-F1
#
_cell.length_a   1.000
_cell.length_b   1.000
_cell.length_c   1.000
_cell.angle_alpha   90.00
_cell.angle_beta   90.00
_cell.angle_gamma   90.00
#
_symmetry.space_group_name_H-M   'P 1'
#
loop_
_entity.id
_entity.type
_entity.pdbx_description
1 polymer ?
#
loop_
_entity_poly.entity_id
_entity_poly.type
_entity_poly.pdbx_seq_one_letter_code
_entity_poly.pdbx_strand_id
1 'polypeptide(L)'
;MKLTPLKTLLFSITASLGFTACSISPTQTTTSSQALEQVKNIETTPSTENNVAKLIMQPQNCLIEFKGYFDGGEAVEHWTFNQQGLISANSTTIQYAEQAQPAAQTATAFDTQDPATQANFKKLQSNFSADNLAKCH
;
A
#
# COMPACT_ATOMS: atom_id res chain seq x y z
N MET A 1 -73.91 -11.68 -53.64
CA MET A 1 -72.87 -10.75 -54.14
C MET A 1 -72.50 -9.82 -52.99
N LYS A 2 -71.33 -9.96 -52.36
CA LYS A 2 -70.10 -9.12 -52.50
C LYS A 2 -70.42 -7.61 -52.40
N LEU A 3 -69.78 -6.75 -51.59
CA LEU A 3 -68.37 -6.67 -51.18
C LEU A 3 -68.24 -6.07 -49.75
N THR A 4 -67.26 -6.53 -48.98
CA THR A 4 -66.59 -5.75 -47.91
C THR A 4 -65.65 -4.70 -48.50
N PRO A 5 -65.31 -3.66 -47.72
CA PRO A 5 -63.95 -3.14 -47.78
C PRO A 5 -63.24 -3.12 -46.42
N LEU A 6 -62.09 -3.79 -46.45
CA LEU A 6 -60.93 -3.78 -45.57
C LEU A 6 -60.29 -2.38 -45.43
N LYS A 7 -59.87 -1.98 -44.21
CA LYS A 7 -58.77 -1.03 -43.87
C LYS A 7 -58.90 -0.69 -42.37
N THR A 8 -57.92 -0.80 -41.48
CA THR A 8 -56.49 -0.50 -41.59
C THR A 8 -55.74 -1.25 -40.46
N LEU A 9 -54.74 -2.05 -40.81
CA LEU A 9 -53.75 -2.59 -39.86
C LEU A 9 -52.75 -1.48 -39.53
N LEU A 10 -52.70 -1.04 -38.27
CA LEU A 10 -51.63 -0.17 -37.76
C LEU A 10 -50.41 -1.04 -37.41
N PHE A 11 -49.41 -1.04 -38.28
CA PHE A 11 -48.06 -1.51 -37.96
C PHE A 11 -47.37 -0.44 -37.11
N SER A 12 -47.14 -0.73 -35.83
CA SER A 12 -46.26 0.07 -34.97
C SER A 12 -44.83 -0.42 -35.13
N ILE A 13 -43.98 0.35 -35.81
CA ILE A 13 -42.54 0.10 -35.88
C ILE A 13 -41.92 0.70 -34.62
N THR A 14 -41.65 -0.14 -33.63
CA THR A 14 -40.82 0.25 -32.47
C THR A 14 -39.35 0.21 -32.90
N ALA A 15 -38.81 1.38 -33.23
CA ALA A 15 -37.37 1.55 -33.39
C ALA A 15 -36.71 1.48 -32.01
N SER A 16 -36.03 0.38 -31.70
CA SER A 16 -35.16 0.26 -30.54
C SER A 16 -33.88 1.05 -30.79
N LEU A 17 -33.73 2.19 -30.09
CA LEU A 17 -32.45 2.87 -29.96
C LEU A 17 -31.54 1.97 -29.10
N GLY A 18 -30.69 1.18 -29.76
CA GLY A 18 -29.62 0.45 -29.09
C GLY A 18 -28.58 1.45 -28.59
N PHE A 19 -28.58 1.72 -27.28
CA PHE A 19 -27.42 2.35 -26.64
C PHE A 19 -26.28 1.33 -26.66
N THR A 20 -25.33 1.49 -27.57
CA THR A 20 -24.03 0.84 -27.44
C THR A 20 -23.35 1.44 -26.23
N ALA A 21 -23.52 0.82 -25.06
CA ALA A 21 -22.65 1.09 -23.93
C ALA A 21 -21.24 0.66 -24.36
N CYS A 22 -20.39 1.63 -24.67
CA CYS A 22 -18.96 1.38 -24.76
C CYS A 22 -18.51 0.94 -23.37
N SER A 23 -18.43 -0.37 -23.14
CA SER A 23 -17.70 -0.92 -22.01
C SER A 23 -16.24 -0.55 -22.20
N ILE A 24 -15.87 0.64 -21.74
CA ILE A 24 -14.49 0.99 -21.50
C ILE A 24 -14.08 0.09 -20.34
N SER A 25 -13.55 -1.09 -20.64
CA SER A 25 -12.87 -1.88 -19.62
C SER A 25 -11.79 -0.97 -19.04
N PRO A 26 -11.86 -0.60 -17.76
CA PRO A 26 -10.78 0.16 -17.16
C PRO A 26 -9.52 -0.68 -17.37
N THR A 27 -8.54 -0.11 -18.07
CA THR A 27 -7.22 -0.70 -18.14
C THR A 27 -6.73 -0.71 -16.70
N GLN A 28 -6.86 -1.85 -16.03
CA GLN A 28 -6.27 -2.06 -14.71
C GLN A 28 -4.78 -1.95 -14.94
N THR A 29 -4.23 -0.75 -14.71
CA THR A 29 -2.80 -0.61 -14.45
C THR A 29 -2.59 -1.35 -13.14
N THR A 30 -2.23 -2.62 -13.21
CA THR A 30 -1.82 -3.40 -12.05
C THR A 30 -0.46 -2.88 -11.63
N THR A 31 -0.41 -1.72 -10.99
CA THR A 31 0.77 -1.28 -10.26
C THR A 31 0.86 -2.17 -9.02
N SER A 32 1.30 -3.43 -9.20
CA SER A 32 1.54 -4.31 -8.06
C SER A 32 2.64 -3.72 -7.19
N SER A 33 2.63 -4.04 -5.90
CA SER A 33 3.70 -3.61 -5.00
C SER A 33 5.06 -4.05 -5.54
N GLN A 34 6.03 -3.14 -5.60
CA GLN A 34 7.37 -3.42 -6.12
C GLN A 34 8.43 -3.00 -5.10
N ALA A 35 9.31 -3.93 -4.71
CA ALA A 35 10.49 -3.58 -3.93
C ALA A 35 11.44 -2.73 -4.79
N LEU A 36 11.76 -1.54 -4.32
CA LEU A 36 12.66 -0.60 -5.00
C LEU A 36 14.09 -0.73 -4.50
N GLU A 37 14.26 -0.92 -3.19
CA GLU A 37 15.57 -0.92 -2.55
C GLU A 37 15.55 -1.71 -1.25
N GLN A 38 16.69 -2.28 -0.87
CA GLN A 38 16.90 -2.88 0.43
C GLN A 38 18.27 -2.47 0.97
N VAL A 39 18.28 -1.94 2.18
CA VAL A 39 19.49 -1.59 2.93
C VAL A 39 19.60 -2.45 4.18
N LYS A 40 20.82 -2.64 4.68
CA LYS A 40 21.10 -3.50 5.83
C LYS A 40 21.99 -2.79 6.83
N ASN A 41 21.89 -3.16 8.10
CA ASN A 41 22.72 -2.68 9.20
C ASN A 41 22.74 -1.15 9.28
N ILE A 42 21.56 -0.54 9.19
CA ILE A 42 21.40 0.91 9.35
C ILE A 42 21.43 1.29 10.83
N GLU A 43 21.88 2.51 11.12
CA GLU A 43 21.97 3.03 12.48
C GLU A 43 20.59 3.39 13.05
N THR A 44 20.10 2.60 14.02
CA THR A 44 18.78 2.78 14.63
C THR A 44 18.84 3.22 16.09
N THR A 45 17.75 3.80 16.58
CA THR A 45 17.58 4.10 18.01
C THR A 45 16.18 3.67 18.43
N PRO A 46 16.03 2.71 19.37
CA PRO A 46 17.09 1.95 20.03
C PRO A 46 17.95 1.12 19.03
N SER A 47 19.17 0.77 19.44
CA SER A 47 20.10 0.01 18.60
C SER A 47 19.54 -1.38 18.31
N THR A 48 19.64 -1.82 17.07
CA THR A 48 19.29 -3.16 16.63
C THR A 48 20.44 -3.79 15.85
N GLU A 49 20.57 -5.10 15.93
CA GLU A 49 21.54 -5.88 15.18
C GLU A 49 20.90 -6.50 13.94
N ASN A 50 21.72 -6.77 12.92
CA ASN A 50 21.34 -7.48 11.69
C ASN A 50 20.06 -6.93 11.03
N ASN A 51 19.84 -5.62 11.16
CA ASN A 51 18.60 -5.00 10.70
C ASN A 51 18.57 -4.83 9.18
N VAL A 52 17.36 -4.79 8.64
CA VAL A 52 17.08 -4.64 7.21
C VAL A 52 15.93 -3.65 7.06
N ALA A 53 16.07 -2.70 6.14
CA ALA A 53 14.97 -1.83 5.72
C ALA A 53 14.72 -2.00 4.22
N LYS A 54 13.47 -2.21 3.83
CA LYS A 54 13.04 -2.35 2.44
C LYS A 54 12.14 -1.19 2.05
N LEU A 55 12.42 -0.53 0.94
CA LEU A 55 11.54 0.44 0.32
C LEU A 55 10.69 -0.24 -0.73
N ILE A 56 9.37 -0.16 -0.58
CA ILE A 56 8.38 -0.85 -1.42
C ILE A 56 7.42 0.19 -1.98
N MET A 57 7.36 0.31 -3.30
CA MET A 57 6.38 1.13 -4.01
C MET A 57 5.02 0.41 -4.01
N GLN A 58 3.94 1.16 -3.77
CA GLN A 58 2.55 0.73 -3.90
C GLN A 58 1.81 1.69 -4.84
N PRO A 59 0.57 1.39 -5.29
CA PRO A 59 -0.18 2.26 -6.20
C PRO A 59 -0.35 3.73 -5.76
N GLN A 60 -0.35 3.99 -4.45
CA GLN A 60 -0.80 5.26 -3.85
C GLN A 60 0.17 5.82 -2.80
N ASN A 61 1.25 5.08 -2.50
CA ASN A 61 2.21 5.41 -1.45
C ASN A 61 3.45 4.51 -1.59
N CYS A 62 4.42 4.71 -0.71
CA CYS A 62 5.46 3.75 -0.40
C CYS A 62 5.35 3.22 1.02
N LEU A 63 5.86 2.02 1.21
CA LEU A 63 6.07 1.38 2.49
C LEU A 63 7.58 1.21 2.72
N ILE A 64 8.07 1.66 3.87
CA ILE A 64 9.31 1.13 4.42
C ILE A 64 8.95 0.02 5.41
N GLU A 65 9.39 -1.21 5.11
CA GLU A 65 9.39 -2.32 6.06
C GLU A 65 10.77 -2.39 6.71
N PHE A 66 10.83 -2.13 8.01
CA PHE A 66 12.03 -2.31 8.81
C PHE A 66 11.91 -3.58 9.64
N LYS A 67 13.00 -4.34 9.73
CA LYS A 67 13.13 -5.47 10.64
C LYS A 67 14.49 -5.40 11.34
N GLY A 68 14.51 -5.44 12.67
CA GLY A 68 15.75 -5.43 13.45
C GLY A 68 15.66 -6.34 14.67
N TYR A 69 16.81 -6.79 15.15
CA TYR A 69 16.90 -7.66 16.32
C TYR A 69 17.48 -6.89 17.51
N PHE A 70 16.93 -7.08 18.69
CA PHE A 70 17.46 -6.54 19.94
C PHE A 70 17.66 -7.70 20.93
N ASP A 71 18.30 -7.42 22.07
CA ASP A 71 18.55 -8.48 23.06
C ASP A 71 17.24 -9.11 23.52
N GLY A 72 17.07 -10.40 23.22
CA GLY A 72 15.85 -11.15 23.52
C GLY A 72 14.65 -10.90 22.60
N GLY A 73 14.80 -10.34 21.39
CA GLY A 73 13.66 -10.19 20.49
C GLY A 73 13.91 -9.58 19.11
N GLU A 74 12.81 -9.29 18.41
CA GLU A 74 12.82 -8.57 17.14
C GLU A 74 11.74 -7.49 17.08
N ALA A 75 12.00 -6.45 16.30
CA ALA A 75 11.04 -5.42 15.94
C ALA A 75 10.81 -5.44 14.43
N VAL A 76 9.55 -5.43 14.03
CA VAL A 76 9.12 -5.23 12.64
C VAL A 76 8.29 -3.96 12.60
N GLU A 77 8.69 -3.01 11.76
CA GLU A 77 8.00 -1.74 11.62
C GLU A 77 7.55 -1.50 10.19
N HIS A 78 6.41 -0.84 10.06
CA HIS A 78 5.82 -0.46 8.78
C HIS A 78 5.56 1.04 8.79
N TRP A 79 6.24 1.75 7.90
CA TRP A 79 6.16 3.19 7.71
C TRP A 79 5.59 3.49 6.33
N THR A 80 4.32 3.88 6.28
CA THR A 80 3.63 4.21 5.03
C THR A 80 3.65 5.71 4.79
N PHE A 81 4.10 6.14 3.63
CA PHE A 81 4.28 7.56 3.30
C PHE A 81 4.08 7.83 1.81
N ASN A 82 3.78 9.08 1.47
CA ASN A 82 3.71 9.56 0.09
C ASN A 82 4.30 10.97 -0.01
N GLN A 83 4.03 11.69 -1.10
CA GLN A 83 4.55 13.06 -1.29
C GLN A 83 4.08 14.05 -0.22
N GLN A 84 2.94 13.80 0.42
CA GLN A 84 2.40 14.64 1.50
C GLN A 84 3.07 14.37 2.84
N GLY A 85 3.85 13.29 2.97
CA GLY A 85 4.58 12.91 4.17
C GLY A 85 4.17 11.56 4.74
N LEU A 86 4.42 11.36 6.04
CA LEU A 86 4.11 10.14 6.76
C LEU A 86 2.60 10.00 6.95
N ILE A 87 2.04 8.87 6.49
CA ILE A 87 0.60 8.54 6.57
C ILE A 87 0.33 7.69 7.80
N SER A 88 1.15 6.67 8.03
CA SER A 88 1.06 5.79 9.20
C SER A 88 2.41 5.19 9.55
N ALA A 89 2.58 4.86 10.83
CA ALA A 89 3.76 4.20 11.35
C ALA A 89 3.36 3.25 12.46
N ASN A 90 3.75 1.98 12.35
CA ASN A 90 3.44 0.95 13.34
C ASN A 90 4.67 0.09 13.61
N SER A 91 4.78 -0.41 14.85
CA SER A 91 5.81 -1.35 15.26
C SER A 91 5.16 -2.57 15.90
N THR A 92 5.64 -3.75 15.52
CA THR A 92 5.40 -5.01 16.21
C THR A 92 6.71 -5.45 16.82
N THR A 93 6.72 -5.57 18.15
CA THR A 93 7.86 -6.11 18.90
C THR A 93 7.51 -7.52 19.36
N ILE A 94 8.42 -8.47 19.12
CA ILE A 94 8.31 -9.85 19.58
C ILE A 94 9.46 -10.09 20.56
N GLN A 95 9.12 -10.39 21.81
CA GLN A 95 10.07 -10.88 22.79
C GLN A 95 10.16 -12.40 22.70
N TYR A 96 11.37 -12.93 22.75
CA TYR A 96 11.66 -14.34 22.77
C TYR A 96 11.87 -14.86 24.20
N ALA A 97 11.39 -16.06 24.47
CA ALA A 97 11.76 -16.87 25.63
C ALA A 97 12.96 -17.76 25.28
N GLU A 98 13.30 -18.67 26.20
CA GLU A 98 14.28 -19.73 25.96
C GLU A 98 14.05 -20.42 24.61
N GLN A 99 15.15 -20.81 23.96
CA GLN A 99 15.14 -21.46 22.64
C GLN A 99 14.55 -20.60 21.51
N ALA A 100 14.59 -19.27 21.65
CA ALA A 100 14.16 -18.30 20.64
C ALA A 100 12.69 -18.46 20.23
N GLN A 101 11.83 -18.96 21.12
CA GLN A 101 10.39 -19.05 20.88
C GLN A 101 9.70 -17.72 21.21
N PRO A 102 8.75 -17.23 20.40
CA PRO A 102 7.96 -16.06 20.74
C PRO A 102 7.24 -16.24 22.09
N ALA A 103 7.42 -15.28 22.99
CA ALA A 103 6.86 -15.30 24.33
C ALA A 103 5.86 -14.18 24.56
N ALA A 104 6.14 -12.99 24.02
CA ALA A 104 5.22 -11.86 24.04
C ALA A 104 5.29 -11.10 22.71
N GLN A 105 4.16 -10.53 22.31
CA GLN A 105 4.07 -9.67 21.14
C GLN A 105 3.34 -8.39 21.53
N THR A 106 3.92 -7.25 21.17
CA THR A 106 3.33 -5.93 21.40
C THR A 106 3.21 -5.20 20.07
N ALA A 107 2.04 -4.64 19.79
CA ALA A 107 1.82 -3.77 18.64
C ALA A 107 1.64 -2.32 19.11
N THR A 108 2.35 -1.40 18.50
CA THR A 108 2.29 0.04 18.78
C THR A 108 2.01 0.79 17.49
N ALA A 109 0.99 1.64 17.50
CA ALA A 109 0.80 2.65 16.45
C ALA A 109 1.44 3.95 16.94
N PHE A 110 2.33 4.53 16.13
CA PHE A 110 2.97 5.80 16.45
C PHE A 110 2.10 6.98 15.99
N ASP A 111 2.10 8.06 16.77
CA ASP A 111 1.48 9.32 16.33
C ASP A 111 2.34 9.94 15.23
N THR A 112 1.78 10.08 14.02
CA THR A 112 2.49 10.63 12.85
C THR A 112 2.73 12.13 12.95
N GLN A 113 2.06 12.82 13.86
CA GLN A 113 2.28 14.24 14.12
C GLN A 113 3.31 14.47 15.23
N ASP A 114 3.68 13.42 15.98
CA ASP A 114 4.71 13.53 17.01
C ASP A 114 6.08 13.87 16.38
N PRO A 115 6.78 14.91 16.89
CA PRO A 115 8.07 15.31 16.34
C PRO A 115 9.15 14.22 16.37
N ALA A 116 9.15 13.34 17.37
CA ALA A 116 10.13 12.26 17.47
C ALA A 116 9.81 11.15 16.44
N THR A 117 8.54 10.80 16.25
CA THR A 117 8.12 9.89 15.16
C THR A 117 8.56 10.42 13.80
N GLN A 118 8.34 11.72 13.53
CA GLN A 118 8.73 12.35 12.27
C GLN A 118 10.25 12.40 12.08
N ALA A 119 11.02 12.64 13.15
CA ALA A 119 12.48 12.61 13.10
C ALA A 119 13.01 11.19 12.80
N ASN A 120 12.44 10.18 13.47
CA ASN A 120 12.79 8.78 13.24
C ASN A 120 12.47 8.34 11.82
N PHE A 121 11.29 8.68 11.31
CA PHE A 121 10.91 8.41 9.93
C PHE A 121 11.88 9.03 8.93
N LYS A 122 12.23 10.32 9.09
CA LYS A 122 13.19 10.99 8.21
C LYS A 122 14.58 10.35 8.26
N LYS A 123 15.06 9.98 9.45
CA LYS A 123 16.32 9.25 9.60
C LYS A 123 16.27 7.91 8.88
N LEU A 124 15.21 7.12 9.06
CA LEU A 124 15.01 5.85 8.37
C LEU A 124 14.98 6.04 6.84
N GLN A 125 14.15 6.96 6.36
CA GLN A 125 14.01 7.30 4.94
C GLN A 125 15.33 7.73 4.30
N SER A 126 16.19 8.43 5.03
CA SER A 126 17.48 8.92 4.53
C SER A 126 18.49 7.82 4.16
N ASN A 127 18.22 6.56 4.52
CA ASN A 127 19.08 5.44 4.15
C ASN A 127 18.86 4.95 2.71
N PHE A 128 17.78 5.38 2.04
CA PHE A 128 17.46 4.97 0.67
C PHE A 128 17.93 5.99 -0.37
N SER A 129 18.19 5.53 -1.60
CA SER A 129 18.60 6.41 -2.69
C SER A 129 17.50 7.41 -3.07
N ALA A 130 17.91 8.64 -3.41
CA ALA A 130 16.99 9.70 -3.83
C ALA A 130 16.18 9.31 -5.07
N ASP A 131 16.78 8.58 -6.02
CA ASP A 131 16.11 8.12 -7.24
C ASP A 131 14.98 7.12 -6.96
N ASN A 132 15.15 6.25 -5.97
CA ASN A 132 14.09 5.33 -5.57
C ASN A 132 13.03 6.02 -4.73
N LEU A 133 13.42 6.94 -3.84
CA LEU A 133 12.47 7.76 -3.08
C LEU A 133 11.61 8.64 -4.01
N ALA A 134 12.14 9.13 -5.12
CA ALA A 134 11.40 9.93 -6.09
C ALA A 134 10.24 9.15 -6.77
N LYS A 135 10.24 7.82 -6.73
CA LYS A 135 9.16 6.96 -7.24
C LYS A 135 8.00 6.81 -6.26
N CYS A 136 8.15 7.32 -5.04
CA CYS A 136 7.12 7.30 -4.01
C CYS A 136 6.17 8.48 -4.18
N HIS A 137 5.11 8.26 -4.96
CA HIS A 137 4.06 9.23 -5.25
C HIS A 137 2.89 9.12 -4.27
#